data_AF-A0A7Y3MDM9-F1
#
_entry.id   AF-A0A7Y3MDM9-F1
#
_cell.length_a   1.000
_cell.length_b   1.000
_cell.length_c   1.000
_cell.angle_alpha   90.00
_cell.angle_beta   90.00
_cell.angle_gamma   90.00
#
_symmetry.space_group_name_H-M   'P 1'
#
loop_
_entity.id
_entity.type
_entity.pdbx_description
1 polymer ?
#
loop_
_entity_poly.entity_id
_entity_poly.type
_entity_poly.pdbx_seq_one_letter_code
_entity_poly.pdbx_strand_id
1 'polypeptide(L)' 'MHYLDEGPRDAPPVIMLHGNPTWSFYYRNLVLALRDRFRCVVPDHIGCGLSEKPAATKYPYSLARRIADLDA' A
#
# COMPACT_ATOMS: atom_id res chain seq x y z
N MET A 1 -1.51 -7.18 -6.11
CA MET A 1 -1.49 -6.32 -4.91
C MET A 1 -2.57 -5.25 -5.07
N HIS A 2 -3.39 -5.02 -4.05
CA HIS A 2 -4.33 -3.90 -4.03
C HIS A 2 -3.62 -2.62 -3.62
N TYR A 3 -3.98 -1.48 -4.20
CA TYR A 3 -3.49 -0.17 -3.80
C TYR A 3 -4.52 0.92 -4.12
N LEU A 4 -4.50 1.99 -3.32
CA LEU A 4 -5.18 3.25 -3.65
C LEU A 4 -4.25 4.13 -4.48
N ASP A 5 -4.81 4.87 -5.43
CA ASP A 5 -4.08 5.80 -6.31
C ASP A 5 -4.96 7.02 -6.59
N GLU A 6 -4.77 8.05 -5.77
CA GLU A 6 -5.63 9.22 -5.67
C GLU A 6 -4.86 10.51 -6.00
N GLY A 7 -5.56 11.50 -6.55
CA GLY A 7 -5.00 12.80 -6.93
C GLY A 7 -4.54 12.91 -8.40
N PRO A 8 -4.04 14.09 -8.82
CA PRO A 8 -3.62 14.32 -10.20
C PRO A 8 -2.47 13.40 -10.62
N ARG A 9 -2.52 12.88 -11.85
CA ARG A 9 -1.53 11.91 -12.36
C ARG A 9 -0.13 12.51 -12.56
N ASP A 10 -0.07 13.82 -12.74
CA ASP A 10 1.11 14.65 -12.96
C ASP A 10 1.65 15.33 -11.68
N ALA A 11 0.94 15.18 -10.55
CA ALA A 11 1.40 15.71 -9.26
C ALA A 11 2.54 14.86 -8.67
N PRO A 12 3.41 15.45 -7.81
CA PRO A 12 4.46 14.69 -7.14
C PRO A 12 3.91 13.49 -6.36
N PRO A 13 4.51 12.30 -6.49
CA PRO A 13 4.00 11.09 -5.84
C PRO A 13 4.37 11.06 -4.36
N VAL A 14 3.44 10.55 -3.54
CA VAL A 14 3.65 10.23 -2.13
C VAL A 14 3.20 8.78 -1.90
N ILE A 15 4.14 7.93 -1.50
CA ILE A 15 3.87 6.52 -1.17
C ILE A 15 3.69 6.39 0.35
N MET A 16 2.58 5.80 0.77
CA MET A 16 2.25 5.62 2.19
C MET A 16 2.21 4.13 2.54
N LEU A 17 3.30 3.62 3.12
CA LEU A 17 3.45 2.21 3.43
C LEU A 17 3.01 1.89 4.87
N HIS A 18 1.98 1.08 5.04
CA HIS A 18 1.44 0.75 6.35
C HIS A 18 2.26 -0.31 7.12
N GLY A 19 2.12 -0.32 8.44
CA GLY A 19 2.69 -1.33 9.35
C GLY A 19 1.74 -2.48 9.68
N ASN A 20 2.05 -3.25 10.73
CA ASN A 20 1.18 -4.34 11.21
C ASN A 20 0.37 -3.90 12.44
N PRO A 21 -0.89 -4.37 12.63
CA PRO A 21 -1.74 -5.14 11.71
C PRO A 21 -2.72 -4.23 10.94
N THR A 22 -2.20 -3.20 10.26
CA THR A 22 -3.03 -2.21 9.55
C THR A 22 -3.10 -2.48 8.04
N TRP A 23 -3.70 -1.57 7.29
CA TRP A 23 -3.81 -1.57 5.82
C TRP A 23 -4.04 -0.14 5.33
N SER A 24 -4.22 0.08 4.02
CA SER A 24 -4.38 1.39 3.37
C SER A 24 -5.38 2.33 4.06
N PHE A 25 -6.43 1.78 4.66
CA PHE A 25 -7.40 2.53 5.47
C PHE A 25 -6.77 3.37 6.61
N TYR A 26 -5.60 2.96 7.12
CA TYR A 26 -4.83 3.72 8.11
C TYR A 26 -4.52 5.15 7.64
N TYR A 27 -4.27 5.33 6.34
CA TYR A 27 -3.89 6.61 5.74
C TYR A 27 -5.06 7.42 5.18
N ARG A 28 -6.31 6.96 5.30
CA ARG A 28 -7.48 7.61 4.66
C ARG A 28 -7.57 9.13 4.87
N ASN A 29 -7.31 9.61 6.08
CA ASN A 29 -7.37 11.05 6.39
C ASN A 29 -6.19 11.81 5.79
N LEU A 30 -5.01 11.19 5.74
CA LEU A 30 -3.83 11.78 5.11
C LEU A 30 -4.00 11.88 3.60
N VAL A 31 -4.59 10.86 2.97
CA VAL A 31 -4.95 10.88 1.55
C VAL A 31 -5.94 12.02 1.27
N LEU A 32 -7.01 12.15 2.06
CA LEU A 32 -7.98 13.24 1.91
C LEU A 32 -7.32 14.63 2.04
N ALA A 33 -6.33 14.78 2.92
CA ALA A 33 -5.62 16.04 3.13
C ALA A 33 -4.58 16.38 2.04
N LEU A 34 -4.08 15.38 1.28
CA LEU A 34 -2.97 15.57 0.35
C LEU A 34 -3.34 15.39 -1.13
N ARG A 35 -4.42 14.67 -1.45
CA ARG A 35 -4.76 14.28 -2.83
C ARG A 35 -4.98 15.45 -3.80
N ASP A 36 -5.26 16.66 -3.31
CA ASP A 36 -5.44 17.84 -4.17
C ASP A 36 -4.10 18.39 -4.70
N ARG A 37 -2.97 18.02 -4.09
CA ARG A 37 -1.62 18.52 -4.45
C ARG A 37 -0.61 17.42 -4.78
N PHE A 38 -0.91 16.18 -4.40
CA PHE A 38 0.00 15.04 -4.52
C PHE A 38 -0.75 13.84 -5.10
N ARG A 39 -0.04 13.02 -5.87
CA ARG A 39 -0.50 11.69 -6.24
C ARG A 39 -0.23 10.73 -5.09
N CYS A 40 -1.28 10.39 -4.35
CA CYS A 40 -1.19 9.54 -3.16
C CYS A 40 -1.35 8.06 -3.55
N VAL A 41 -0.28 7.28 -3.37
CA VAL A 41 -0.29 5.82 -3.62
C VAL A 41 -0.19 5.08 -2.29
N VAL A 42 -1.16 4.22 -2.00
CA VAL A 42 -1.26 3.51 -0.72
C VAL A 42 -1.47 2.02 -0.96
N PRO A 43 -0.39 1.22 -1.06
CA PRO A 43 -0.50 -0.22 -1.25
C PRO A 43 -0.91 -0.96 0.03
N ASP A 44 -1.68 -2.04 -0.12
CA ASP A 44 -1.90 -3.03 0.93
C ASP A 44 -0.85 -4.14 0.78
N HIS A 45 -0.06 -4.40 1.83
CA HIS A 45 0.84 -5.57 1.85
C HIS A 45 0.09 -6.87 1.56
N ILE A 46 0.72 -7.83 0.89
CA ILE A 46 0.14 -9.18 0.74
C ILE A 46 -0.15 -9.77 2.13
N GLY A 47 -1.36 -10.31 2.30
CA GLY A 47 -1.88 -10.72 3.61
C GLY A 47 -2.71 -9.67 4.33
N CYS A 48 -2.71 -8.40 3.88
CA CYS A 48 -3.40 -7.28 4.54
C CYS A 48 -4.49 -6.66 3.67
N GLY A 49 -5.43 -5.95 4.30
CA GLY A 49 -6.42 -5.12 3.62
C GLY A 49 -7.20 -5.87 2.53
N LEU A 50 -7.23 -5.29 1.33
CA LEU A 50 -7.86 -5.88 0.16
C LEU A 50 -6.88 -6.64 -0.75
N SER A 51 -5.59 -6.69 -0.39
CA SER A 51 -4.63 -7.56 -1.06
C SER A 51 -4.94 -9.04 -0.82
N GLU A 52 -4.43 -9.87 -1.74
CA GLU A 52 -4.54 -11.34 -1.66
C GLU A 52 -3.94 -11.85 -0.34
N LYS A 53 -4.51 -12.95 0.17
CA LYS A 53 -4.09 -13.60 1.43
C LYS A 53 -3.72 -15.06 1.15
N PRO A 54 -2.62 -15.29 0.40
CA PRO A 54 -2.19 -16.64 0.05
C PRO A 54 -1.85 -17.47 1.29
N ALA A 55 -1.99 -18.79 1.18
CA ALA A 55 -1.54 -19.71 2.22
C ALA A 55 -0.02 -19.57 2.43
N ALA A 56 0.43 -19.69 3.69
CA ALA A 56 1.85 -19.53 4.06
C ALA A 56 2.80 -20.50 3.33
N THR A 57 2.29 -21.64 2.87
CA THR A 57 3.03 -22.61 2.05
C THR A 57 3.37 -22.11 0.65
N LYS A 58 2.58 -21.18 0.11
CA LYS A 58 2.78 -20.56 -1.22
C LYS A 58 3.45 -19.20 -1.12
N TYR A 59 3.31 -18.53 0.01
CA TYR A 59 3.83 -17.19 0.25
C TYR A 59 4.41 -17.11 1.67
N PRO A 60 5.74 -17.13 1.84
CA PRO A 60 6.34 -16.96 3.15
C PRO A 60 6.24 -15.48 3.57
N TYR A 61 5.49 -15.20 4.63
CA TYR A 61 5.34 -13.87 5.22
C TYR A 61 6.61 -13.42 5.96
N SER A 62 7.68 -13.16 5.21
CA SER A 62 8.98 -12.68 5.71
C SER A 62 9.23 -11.23 5.33
N LEU A 63 10.12 -10.55 6.06
CA LEU A 63 10.54 -9.19 5.72
C LEU A 63 11.15 -9.12 4.31
N ALA A 64 12.00 -10.08 3.95
CA ALA A 64 12.61 -10.15 2.63
C ALA A 64 11.56 -10.25 1.52
N ARG A 65 10.51 -11.06 1.72
CA ARG A 65 9.42 -11.17 0.75
C ARG A 65 8.65 -9.86 0.62
N ARG A 66 8.42 -9.18 1.74
CA ARG A 66 7.69 -7.91 1.80
C ARG A 66 8.43 -6.75 1.14
N ILE A 67 9.77 -6.77 1.17
CA ILE A 67 10.61 -5.85 0.40
C ILE A 67 10.47 -6.17 -1.10
N ALA A 68 10.63 -7.44 -1.47
CA ALA A 68 10.56 -7.87 -2.87
C ALA A 68 9.22 -7.56 -3.56
N ASP A 69 8.11 -7.53 -2.81
CA ASP A 69 6.80 -7.15 -3.35
C ASP A 69 6.72 -5.67 -3.79
N LEU A 70 7.62 -4.81 -3.32
CA LEU A 70 7.66 -3.37 -3.66
C LEU A 70 8.69 -3.02 -4.74
N ASP A 71 9.58 -3.95 -5.09
CA ASP A 71 10.66 -3.73 -6.07
C ASP A 71 10.23 -3.97 -7.53
N ALA A 72 8.96 -4.34 -7.77
CA ALA A 72 8.44 -4.80 -9.07
C ALA A 72 7.75 -3.72 -9.91
#